data_AF-A0A4R9AN88-F1
#
_entry.id   AF-A0A4R9AN88-F1
#
_cell.length_a   1.000
_cell.length_b   1.000
_cell.length_c   1.000
_cell.angle_alpha   90.00
_cell.angle_beta   90.00
_cell.angle_gamma   90.00
#
_symmetry.space_group_name_H-M   'P 1'
#
loop_
_entity.id
_entity.type
_entity.pdbx_description
1 polymer ?
#
loop_
_entity_poly.entity_id
_entity_poly.type
_entity_poly.pdbx_seq_one_letter_code
_entity_poly.pdbx_strand_id
1 'polypeptide(L)'
;MTNRRKFSAEFRAEAVELVISSGRPVAQVAPEIGVVEGALGNWVRLWKEEHPEAGAAEHGPVEWARFKALQSENAELKREIEFLGKVSAFFAAKHR
;
A
#
# COMPACT_ATOMS: atom_id res chain seq x y z
N MET A 1 -33.28 -14.50 11.60
CA MET A 1 -33.22 -13.47 10.55
C MET A 1 -31.97 -12.64 10.77
N THR A 2 -30.98 -12.72 9.89
CA THR A 2 -29.74 -11.93 10.00
C THR A 2 -30.06 -10.46 9.71
N ASN A 3 -29.98 -9.61 10.74
CA ASN A 3 -30.23 -8.19 10.63
C ASN A 3 -29.10 -7.55 9.80
N ARG A 4 -29.38 -7.29 8.52
CA ARG A 4 -28.42 -6.76 7.56
C ARG A 4 -28.28 -5.26 7.82
N ARG A 5 -27.18 -4.86 8.46
CA ARG A 5 -26.85 -3.43 8.66
C ARG A 5 -26.86 -2.73 7.31
N LYS A 6 -27.68 -1.68 7.18
CA LYS A 6 -27.72 -0.84 5.99
C LYS A 6 -26.70 0.28 6.14
N PHE A 7 -25.74 0.33 5.23
CA PHE A 7 -24.79 1.43 5.11
C PHE A 7 -25.27 2.40 4.03
N SER A 8 -25.07 3.70 4.27
CA SER A 8 -25.39 4.76 3.30
C SER A 8 -24.48 4.66 2.06
N ALA A 9 -24.84 5.34 0.97
CA ALA A 9 -24.04 5.32 -0.25
C ALA A 9 -22.70 6.05 -0.05
N GLU A 10 -22.73 7.17 0.68
CA GLU A 10 -21.57 7.99 1.02
C GLU A 10 -20.56 7.18 1.84
N PHE A 11 -21.03 6.46 2.86
CA PHE A 11 -20.16 5.63 3.69
C PHE A 11 -19.48 4.51 2.87
N ARG A 12 -20.18 3.92 1.89
CA ARG A 12 -19.58 2.90 1.01
C ARG A 12 -18.50 3.50 0.13
N ALA A 13 -18.74 4.69 -0.41
CA ALA A 13 -17.76 5.39 -1.24
C ALA A 13 -16.49 5.74 -0.43
N GLU A 14 -16.65 6.30 0.77
CA GLU A 14 -15.53 6.60 1.68
C GLU A 14 -14.75 5.33 2.07
N ALA A 15 -15.45 4.24 2.38
CA ALA A 15 -14.81 2.98 2.74
C ALA A 15 -14.00 2.38 1.59
N VAL A 16 -14.48 2.49 0.35
CA VAL A 16 -13.75 2.03 -0.84
C VAL A 16 -12.56 2.95 -1.11
N GLU A 17 -12.74 4.26 -1.06
CA GLU A 17 -11.67 5.25 -1.24
C GLU A 17 -10.55 5.04 -0.23
N LEU A 18 -10.88 4.73 1.03
CA LEU A 18 -9.90 4.40 2.07
C LEU A 18 -9.05 3.18 1.68
N VAL A 19 -9.65 2.13 1.13
CA VAL A 19 -8.92 0.92 0.69
C VAL A 19 -8.02 1.23 -0.49
N ILE A 20 -8.53 1.96 -1.49
CA ILE A 20 -7.78 2.27 -2.72
C ILE A 20 -6.63 3.24 -2.45
N SER A 21 -6.89 4.35 -1.75
CA SER A 21 -5.88 5.39 -1.47
C SER A 21 -4.79 4.91 -0.51
N SER A 22 -5.13 4.08 0.48
CA SER A 22 -4.14 3.57 1.45
C SER A 22 -3.37 2.34 0.96
N GLY A 23 -3.85 1.66 -0.09
CA GLY A 23 -3.26 0.40 -0.57
C GLY A 23 -3.31 -0.76 0.42
N ARG A 24 -4.09 -0.62 1.51
CA ARG A 24 -4.17 -1.63 2.58
C ARG A 24 -5.17 -2.74 2.22
N PRO A 25 -4.94 -3.99 2.67
CA PRO A 25 -5.88 -5.09 2.43
C PRO A 25 -7.26 -4.85 3.07
N VAL A 26 -8.32 -5.27 2.39
CA VAL A 26 -9.71 -5.20 2.88
C VAL A 26 -9.86 -5.85 4.25
N ALA A 27 -9.18 -6.98 4.50
CA ALA A 27 -9.16 -7.69 5.78
C ALA A 27 -8.67 -6.83 6.96
N GLN A 28 -7.80 -5.85 6.68
CA GLN A 28 -7.28 -4.94 7.69
C GLN A 28 -8.22 -3.75 7.90
N VAL A 29 -8.76 -3.18 6.82
CA VAL A 29 -9.60 -1.97 6.88
C VAL A 29 -11.00 -2.29 7.42
N ALA A 30 -11.60 -3.41 7.04
CA ALA A 30 -12.95 -3.80 7.42
C ALA A 30 -13.22 -3.78 8.94
N PRO A 31 -12.40 -4.41 9.81
CA PRO A 31 -12.62 -4.36 11.25
C PRO A 31 -12.45 -2.95 11.86
N GLU A 32 -11.60 -2.09 11.28
CA GLU A 32 -11.34 -0.73 11.77
C GLU A 32 -12.57 0.17 11.60
N ILE A 33 -13.27 0.03 10.47
CA ILE A 33 -14.48 0.80 10.16
C ILE A 33 -15.78 0.09 10.59
N GLY A 34 -15.67 -1.07 11.25
CA GLY A 34 -16.82 -1.84 11.74
C GLY A 34 -17.67 -2.47 10.63
N VAL A 35 -17.07 -2.77 9.48
CA VAL A 35 -17.72 -3.39 8.32
C VAL A 35 -17.32 -4.85 8.20
N VAL A 36 -18.23 -5.69 7.72
CA VAL A 36 -17.91 -7.09 7.41
C VAL A 36 -17.01 -7.14 6.19
N GLU A 37 -15.90 -7.86 6.28
CA GLU A 37 -14.89 -7.97 5.21
C GLU A 37 -15.51 -8.30 3.83
N GLY A 38 -16.41 -9.29 3.77
CA GLY A 38 -17.09 -9.66 2.53
C GLY A 38 -17.99 -8.57 1.94
N ALA A 39 -18.51 -7.65 2.75
CA ALA A 39 -19.27 -6.50 2.25
C ALA A 39 -18.35 -5.45 1.63
N LEU A 40 -17.27 -5.10 2.34
CA LEU A 40 -16.27 -4.15 1.85
C LEU A 40 -15.58 -4.66 0.58
N GLY A 41 -15.22 -5.94 0.54
CA GLY A 41 -14.63 -6.56 -0.65
C GLY A 41 -15.55 -6.51 -1.87
N ASN A 42 -16.87 -6.69 -1.68
CA ASN A 42 -17.82 -6.55 -2.78
C ASN A 42 -17.95 -5.10 -3.28
N TRP A 43 -17.89 -4.10 -2.39
CA TRP A 43 -17.93 -2.70 -2.81
C TRP A 43 -16.66 -2.30 -3.57
N VAL A 44 -15.49 -2.74 -3.11
CA VAL A 44 -14.21 -2.48 -3.79
C VAL A 44 -14.19 -3.15 -5.18
N ARG A 45 -14.70 -4.38 -5.29
CA ARG A 45 -14.82 -5.08 -6.58
C ARG A 45 -15.72 -4.32 -7.56
N LEU A 46 -16.92 -3.91 -7.11
CA LEU A 46 -17.86 -3.16 -7.95
C LEU A 46 -17.24 -1.83 -8.41
N TRP A 47 -16.56 -1.12 -7.50
CA TRP A 47 -15.90 0.13 -7.84
C TRP A 47 -14.78 -0.07 -8.87
N LYS A 48 -14.00 -1.15 -8.78
CA LYS A 48 -12.97 -1.51 -9.78
C LYS A 48 -13.58 -1.84 -11.16
N GLU A 49 -14.74 -2.49 -11.18
CA GLU A 49 -15.47 -2.79 -12.43
C GLU A 49 -15.99 -1.51 -13.09
N GLU A 50 -16.43 -0.53 -12.29
CA GLU A 50 -16.90 0.78 -12.76
C GLU A 50 -15.76 1.73 -13.16
N HIS A 51 -14.55 1.53 -12.62
CA HIS A 51 -13.35 2.35 -12.88
C HIS A 51 -12.19 1.50 -13.44
N PRO A 52 -12.31 0.97 -14.67
CA PRO A 52 -11.31 0.08 -15.25
C PRO A 52 -9.94 0.76 -15.42
N GLU A 53 -9.90 2.08 -15.66
CA GLU A 53 -8.64 2.85 -15.68
C GLU A 53 -7.95 2.95 -14.31
N ALA A 54 -8.70 2.94 -13.20
CA ALA A 54 -8.14 2.92 -11.85
C ALA A 54 -7.61 1.52 -11.45
N GLY A 55 -8.10 0.47 -12.13
CA GLY A 55 -7.64 -0.92 -11.98
C GLY A 55 -6.25 -1.19 -12.56
N ALA A 56 -5.64 -0.25 -13.28
CA ALA A 56 -4.25 -0.38 -13.77
C ALA A 56 -3.21 -0.40 -12.62
N ALA A 57 -3.60 -0.02 -11.39
CA ALA A 57 -2.80 -0.19 -10.19
C ALA A 57 -3.15 -1.48 -9.42
N GLU A 58 -3.72 -2.48 -10.09
CA GLU A 58 -3.70 -3.83 -9.54
C GLU A 58 -2.23 -4.25 -9.47
N HIS A 59 -1.66 -4.18 -8.27
CA HIS A 59 -0.38 -4.82 -7.97
C HIS A 59 -0.59 -6.33 -8.16
N GLY A 60 -0.51 -6.77 -9.41
CA GLY A 60 -0.38 -8.17 -9.76
C GLY A 60 0.81 -8.77 -9.01
N PRO A 61 0.93 -10.11 -8.97
CA PRO A 61 2.02 -10.77 -8.27
C PRO A 61 3.34 -10.09 -8.63
N VAL A 62 4.00 -9.49 -7.62
CA VAL A 62 5.27 -8.80 -7.81
C VAL A 62 6.20 -9.81 -8.46
N GLU A 63 6.59 -9.56 -9.70
CA GLU A 63 7.50 -10.46 -10.39
C GLU A 63 8.75 -10.61 -9.54
N TRP A 64 9.01 -11.84 -9.07
CA TRP A 64 10.08 -12.11 -8.10
C TRP A 64 11.45 -11.61 -8.59
N ALA A 65 11.65 -11.58 -9.91
CA ALA A 65 12.81 -10.97 -10.56
C ALA A 65 12.93 -9.47 -10.28
N ARG A 66 11.83 -8.71 -10.40
CA ARG A 66 11.79 -7.27 -10.09
C ARG A 66 12.00 -7.03 -8.60
N PHE A 67 11.39 -7.84 -7.74
CA PHE A 67 11.61 -7.74 -6.29
C PHE A 67 13.07 -7.93 -5.92
N LYS A 68 13.75 -8.94 -6.50
CA LYS A 68 15.18 -9.16 -6.28
C LYS A 68 16.05 -8.03 -6.82
N ALA A 69 15.75 -7.52 -8.01
CA ALA A 69 16.48 -6.40 -8.58
C ALA A 69 16.38 -5.17 -7.66
N LEU A 70 15.17 -4.84 -7.21
CA LEU A 70 14.92 -3.73 -6.28
C LEU A 70 15.62 -3.93 -4.94
N GLN A 71 15.66 -5.16 -4.42
CA GLN A 71 16.36 -5.46 -3.17
C GLN A 71 17.88 -5.32 -3.32
N SER A 72 18.43 -5.73 -4.47
CA SER A 72 19.85 -5.54 -4.79
C SER A 72 20.21 -4.06 -4.87
N GLU A 73 19.41 -3.27 -5.59
CA GLU A 73 19.58 -1.82 -5.71
C GLU A 73 19.49 -1.13 -4.33
N ASN A 74 18.52 -1.50 -3.51
CA ASN A 74 18.39 -0.96 -2.16
C ASN A 74 19.61 -1.29 -1.28
N ALA A 75 20.18 -2.49 -1.42
CA ALA A 75 21.39 -2.89 -0.70
C ALA A 75 22.63 -2.12 -1.18
N GLU A 76 22.72 -1.81 -2.47
CA GLU A 76 23.79 -1.00 -3.04
C GLU A 76 23.72 0.45 -2.57
N LEU A 77 22.54 1.08 -2.67
CA LEU A 77 22.31 2.44 -2.19
C LEU A 77 22.63 2.60 -0.70
N LYS A 78 22.28 1.61 0.13
CA LYS A 78 22.61 1.62 1.56
C LYS A 78 24.12 1.60 1.80
N ARG A 79 24.87 0.81 1.02
CA ARG A 79 26.34 0.78 1.11
C ARG A 79 26.94 2.12 0.70
N GLU A 80 26.41 2.76 -0.33
CA GLU A 80 26.87 4.07 -0.78
C GLU A 80 26.60 5.16 0.27
N ILE A 81 25.40 5.18 0.85
CA ILE A 81 25.07 6.08 1.98
C ILE A 81 26.02 5.86 3.16
N GLU A 82 26.30 4.60 3.52
CA GLU A 82 27.22 4.28 4.61
C GLU A 82 28.65 4.76 4.30
N PHE A 83 29.13 4.53 3.07
CA PHE A 83 30.44 4.98 2.63
C PHE A 83 30.55 6.51 2.65
N LEU A 84 29.58 7.22 2.06
CA LEU A 84 29.53 8.69 2.08
C LEU A 84 29.46 9.22 3.50
N GLY A 85 28.70 8.56 4.39
CA GLY A 85 28.66 8.86 5.81
C GLY A 85 30.05 8.76 6.45
N LYS A 86 30.78 7.65 6.24
CA LYS A 86 32.15 7.46 6.74
C LYS A 86 33.13 8.50 6.20
N VAL A 87 33.05 8.80 4.90
CA VAL A 87 33.90 9.80 4.24
C VAL A 87 33.63 11.19 4.81
N SER A 88 32.36 11.58 4.96
CA SER A 88 31.99 12.87 5.55
C SER A 88 32.48 13.00 7.00
N ALA A 89 32.36 11.93 7.81
CA ALA A 89 32.86 11.90 9.18
C ALA A 89 34.38 12.00 9.24
N PHE A 90 35.10 11.33 8.34
CA PHE A 90 36.56 11.42 8.23
C PHE A 90 37.00 12.85 7.91
N PHE A 91 36.37 13.51 6.93
CA PHE A 91 36.69 14.90 6.60
C PHE A 91 36.35 15.85 7.75
N ALA A 92 35.19 15.69 8.39
CA ALA A 92 34.82 16.51 9.56
C ALA A 92 35.81 16.36 10.72
N ALA A 93 36.37 15.17 10.95
CA ALA A 93 37.38 14.93 11.98
C ALA A 93 38.76 15.54 11.63
N LYS A 94 39.12 15.63 10.35
CA LYS A 94 40.40 16.20 9.88
C LYS A 94 40.44 17.74 9.89
N HIS A 95 39.28 18.39 9.90
CA HIS A 95 39.16 19.85 9.94
C HIS A 95 39.06 20.43 11.37
N ARG A 96 39.35 19.63 12.41
CA ARG A 96 39.43 20.07 13.80
C ARG A 96 40.88 20.26 14.25
#